data_AF-V8NJV0-F1
#
_entry.id   AF-V8NJV0-F1
#
_cell.length_a   1.000
_cell.length_b   1.000
_cell.length_c   1.000
_cell.angle_alpha   90.00
_cell.angle_beta   90.00
_cell.angle_gamma   90.00
#
_symmetry.space_group_name_H-M   'P 1'
#
loop_
_entity.id
_entity.type
_entity.pdbx_description
1 polymer ?
#
loop_
_entity_poly.entity_id
_entity_poly.type
_entity_poly.pdbx_seq_one_letter_code
_entity_poly.pdbx_strand_id
1 'polypeptide(L)'
;MVLSVKHITLRLTSLATTGFSVAVVSYEAALPDEISFQKGDKIEIIGYFMKCMPWFVGRRLSSGQVGFVQSSCVEPEGFLAIATE
;
A
#
# COMPACT_ATOMS: atom_id res chain seq x y z
N MET A 1 -6.75 -0.13 20.18
CA MET A 1 -5.53 0.49 19.62
C MET A 1 -5.96 1.43 18.51
N VAL A 2 -6.58 2.57 18.86
CA VAL A 2 -6.92 3.63 17.91
C VAL A 2 -5.74 4.59 17.90
N LEU A 3 -4.93 4.55 16.84
CA LEU A 3 -3.86 5.52 16.66
C LEU A 3 -4.51 6.88 16.43
N SER A 4 -4.64 7.65 17.52
CA SER A 4 -5.12 9.02 17.50
C SER A 4 -4.14 9.85 16.67
N VAL A 5 -4.55 10.20 15.46
CA VAL A 5 -3.74 10.78 14.38
C VAL A 5 -3.23 12.21 14.66
N LYS A 6 -3.26 12.68 15.92
CA LYS A 6 -3.00 14.08 16.24
C LYS A 6 -1.60 14.44 16.71
N HIS A 7 -0.69 13.50 17.01
CA HIS A 7 0.67 13.85 17.49
C HIS A 7 1.83 13.07 16.86
N ILE A 8 1.66 12.56 15.64
CA ILE A 8 2.75 11.93 14.90
C ILE A 8 3.14 12.85 13.73
N THR A 9 4.02 13.80 14.02
CA THR A 9 4.78 14.51 12.99
C THR A 9 5.84 13.55 12.46
N LEU A 10 5.40 12.53 11.71
CA LEU A 10 6.30 11.77 10.84
C LEU A 10 6.79 12.77 9.79
N ARG A 11 8.09 13.04 9.77
CA ARG A 11 8.74 13.64 8.60
C ARG A 11 8.55 12.67 7.43
N LEU A 12 7.43 12.77 6.73
CA LEU A 12 7.21 12.12 5.45
C LEU A 12 8.15 12.78 4.45
N THR A 13 9.35 12.25 4.28
CA THR A 13 10.05 12.38 2.99
C THR A 13 9.23 11.59 1.98
N SER A 14 8.27 12.26 1.33
CA SER A 14 7.47 11.68 0.27
C SER A 14 8.37 11.42 -0.93
N LEU A 15 8.90 10.21 -1.08
CA LEU A 15 9.20 9.76 -2.42
C LEU A 15 7.82 9.47 -3.02
N ALA A 16 7.38 10.15 -4.07
CA ALA A 16 6.13 9.79 -4.74
C ALA A 16 6.48 8.64 -5.72
N THR A 17 6.43 7.40 -5.25
CA THR A 17 6.54 6.24 -6.15
C THR A 17 5.17 5.94 -6.67
N THR A 18 4.98 6.24 -7.94
CA THR A 18 3.92 5.67 -8.75
C THR A 18 4.38 4.27 -9.19
N GLY A 19 3.63 3.23 -8.86
CA GLY A 19 4.01 1.85 -9.20
C GLY A 19 2.86 0.88 -9.01
N PHE A 20 3.04 -0.33 -9.53
CA PHE A 20 2.08 -1.43 -9.34
C PHE A 20 2.73 -2.54 -8.51
N SER A 21 1.89 -3.32 -7.87
CA SER A 21 2.25 -4.56 -7.22
C SER A 21 1.22 -5.63 -7.58
N VAL A 22 1.63 -6.89 -7.48
CA VAL A 22 0.77 -8.04 -7.75
C VAL A 22 0.65 -8.85 -6.47
N ALA A 23 -0.58 -9.19 -6.10
CA ALA A 23 -0.84 -10.09 -4.99
C ALA A 23 -0.26 -11.48 -5.28
N VAL A 24 0.68 -11.94 -4.45
CA VAL A 24 1.26 -13.30 -4.56
C VAL A 24 0.47 -14.33 -3.76
N VAL A 25 -0.36 -13.86 -2.83
CA VAL A 25 -1.30 -14.64 -2.03
C VAL A 25 -2.62 -13.89 -1.89
N SER A 26 -3.73 -14.61 -1.73
CA SER A 26 -5.02 -13.99 -1.40
C SER A 26 -5.03 -13.51 0.05
N TYR A 27 -5.70 -12.38 0.31
CA TYR A 27 -5.78 -11.75 1.62
C TYR A 27 -7.21 -11.28 1.89
N GLU A 28 -7.69 -11.55 3.11
CA GLU A 28 -8.95 -11.05 3.62
C GLU A 28 -8.67 -9.93 4.62
N ALA A 29 -9.28 -8.76 4.41
CA ALA A 29 -9.11 -7.60 5.28
C ALA A 29 -9.49 -7.95 6.73
N ALA A 30 -8.56 -7.73 7.66
CA ALA A 30 -8.79 -7.94 9.09
C ALA A 30 -9.33 -6.67 9.76
N LEU A 31 -9.03 -5.50 9.18
CA LEU A 31 -9.48 -4.19 9.66
C LEU A 31 -10.32 -3.46 8.60
N PRO A 32 -11.22 -2.55 9.01
CA PRO A 32 -12.09 -1.81 8.08
C PRO A 32 -11.34 -0.95 7.05
N ASP A 33 -10.12 -0.53 7.39
CA ASP A 33 -9.28 0.30 6.55
C ASP A 33 -8.41 -0.52 5.58
N GLU A 34 -8.40 -1.84 5.69
CA GLU A 34 -7.68 -2.76 4.79
C GLU A 34 -8.57 -3.18 3.61
N ILE A 35 -7.95 -3.65 2.53
CA ILE A 35 -8.66 -4.16 1.35
C ILE A 35 -8.45 -5.66 1.17
N SER A 36 -9.52 -6.37 0.79
CA SER A 36 -9.45 -7.79 0.43
C SER A 36 -9.10 -7.96 -1.06
N PHE A 37 -8.21 -8.90 -1.36
CA PHE A 37 -7.74 -9.19 -2.71
C PHE A 37 -7.39 -10.67 -2.89
N GLN A 38 -7.38 -11.11 -4.13
CA GLN A 38 -7.02 -12.48 -4.52
C GLN A 38 -5.62 -12.50 -5.13
N LYS A 39 -4.94 -13.64 -5.01
CA LYS A 39 -3.68 -13.89 -5.72
C LYS A 39 -3.84 -13.55 -7.21
N GLY A 40 -2.90 -12.76 -7.73
CA GLY A 40 -2.87 -12.26 -9.10
C GLY A 40 -3.52 -10.88 -9.29
N ASP A 41 -4.23 -10.35 -8.29
CA ASP A 41 -4.76 -8.99 -8.39
C ASP A 41 -3.64 -7.95 -8.52
N LYS A 42 -3.86 -7.00 -9.43
CA LYS A 42 -3.02 -5.81 -9.57
C LYS A 42 -3.46 -4.74 -8.59
N ILE A 43 -2.49 -4.22 -7.86
CA ILE A 43 -2.66 -3.19 -6.84
C ILE A 43 -1.77 -2.01 -7.21
N GLU A 44 -2.40 -0.88 -7.50
CA GLU A 44 -1.72 0.38 -7.70
C GLU A 44 -1.27 0.96 -6.36
N ILE A 45 -0.02 1.38 -6.27
CA ILE A 45 0.57 2.00 -5.09
C ILE A 45 0.22 3.49 -5.14
N ILE A 46 -0.64 3.95 -4.22
CA ILE A 46 -1.11 5.35 -4.15
C ILE A 46 -0.31 6.16 -3.11
N GLY A 47 0.11 5.52 -2.01
CA GLY A 47 0.74 6.22 -0.89
C GLY A 47 1.79 5.38 -0.16
N TYR A 48 2.76 6.08 0.43
CA TYR A 48 4.01 5.47 0.90
C TYR A 48 3.92 4.68 2.20
N PHE A 49 4.80 3.68 2.27
CA PHE A 49 5.23 2.98 3.46
C PHE A 49 5.68 3.95 4.55
N MET A 50 5.01 3.93 5.70
CA MET A 50 5.70 4.33 6.92
C MET A 50 6.76 3.25 7.18
N LYS A 51 8.05 3.60 7.26
CA LYS A 51 9.14 2.62 7.50
C LYS A 51 8.89 1.68 8.68
N CYS A 52 8.04 2.08 9.63
CA CYS A 52 7.68 1.33 10.81
C CYS A 52 6.44 0.44 10.66
N MET A 53 5.80 0.41 9.48
CA MET A 53 4.56 -0.33 9.24
C MET A 53 4.66 -1.22 8.00
N PRO A 54 4.26 -2.51 8.09
CA PRO A 54 4.26 -3.44 6.96
C PRO A 54 3.06 -3.24 6.01
N TRP A 55 2.59 -1.99 5.86
CA TRP A 55 1.46 -1.63 5.01
C TRP A 55 1.79 -0.43 4.13
N PHE A 56 1.14 -0.38 2.97
CA PHE A 56 1.06 0.79 2.11
C PHE A 56 -0.40 1.07 1.74
N VAL A 57 -0.68 2.26 1.20
CA VAL A 57 -2.01 2.58 0.68
C VAL A 57 -2.06 2.19 -0.79
N GLY A 58 -2.94 1.25 -1.11
CA GLY A 58 -3.10 0.72 -2.46
C GLY A 58 -4.52 0.80 -2.96
N ARG A 59 -4.67 0.73 -4.29
CA ARG A 59 -5.95 0.57 -4.99
C ARG A 59 -5.97 -0.73 -5.76
N ARG A 60 -6.93 -1.60 -5.44
CA ARG A 60 -7.18 -2.82 -6.21
C ARG A 60 -7.82 -2.45 -7.54
N LEU A 61 -7.18 -2.76 -8.66
CA LEU A 61 -7.65 -2.33 -9.97
C LEU A 61 -8.97 -2.97 -10.39
N SER A 62 -9.25 -4.20 -9.94
CA SER A 62 -10.47 -4.93 -10.30
C SER A 62 -11.73 -4.37 -9.64
N SER A 63 -11.63 -3.84 -8.41
CA SER A 63 -12.78 -3.30 -7.67
C SER A 63 -12.76 -1.78 -7.51
N GLY A 64 -11.61 -1.13 -7.72
CA GLY A 64 -11.39 0.29 -7.41
C GLY A 64 -11.29 0.58 -5.91
N GLN A 65 -11.34 -0.43 -5.05
CA GLN A 65 -11.27 -0.26 -3.60
C GLN A 65 -9.89 0.28 -3.19
N VAL A 66 -9.89 1.27 -2.29
CA VAL A 66 -8.68 1.92 -1.77
C VAL A 66 -8.58 1.66 -0.27
N GLY A 67 -7.40 1.29 0.20
CA GLY A 67 -7.11 1.11 1.61
C GLY A 67 -5.71 0.54 1.86
N PHE A 68 -5.49 0.02 3.06
CA PHE A 68 -4.22 -0.57 3.46
C PHE A 68 -4.02 -1.96 2.84
N VAL A 69 -2.79 -2.19 2.37
CA VAL A 69 -2.35 -3.44 1.77
C VAL A 69 -1.12 -3.93 2.51
N GLN A 70 -1.14 -5.17 2.98
CA GLN A 70 0.03 -5.81 3.61
C GLN A 70 1.12 -6.03 2.55
N SER A 71 2.29 -5.46 2.79
CA SER A 71 3.40 -5.56 1.85
C SER A 71 3.93 -6.98 1.68
N SER A 72 3.79 -7.83 2.70
CA SER A 72 4.16 -9.25 2.64
C SER A 72 3.27 -10.09 1.72
N CYS A 73 2.13 -9.58 1.28
CA CYS A 73 1.18 -10.29 0.44
C CYS A 73 1.34 -9.95 -1.05
N VAL A 74 2.20 -9.00 -1.39
CA VAL A 74 2.37 -8.47 -2.75
C VAL A 74 3.84 -8.38 -3.14
N GLU A 75 4.11 -8.47 -4.43
CA GLU A 75 5.43 -8.21 -5.00
C GLU A 75 5.34 -7.00 -5.94
N PRO A 76 6.35 -6.10 -5.96
CA PRO A 76 6.34 -4.95 -6.85
C PRO A 76 6.45 -5.38 -8.32
N GLU A 77 5.56 -4.86 -9.15
CA GLU A 77 5.55 -5.06 -10.60
C GLU A 77 6.34 -3.91 -11.25
N GLY A 78 7.69 -4.00 -11.18
CA GLY A 78 8.62 -3.05 -11.78
C GLY A 78 8.61 -1.65 -11.14
N PHE A 79 9.71 -1.28 -10.47
CA PHE A 79 9.89 0.09 -9.98
C PHE A 79 10.44 0.97 -11.12
N LEU A 80 9.65 1.92 -11.60
CA LEU A 80 10.20 3.11 -12.25
C LEU A 80 10.50 4.12 -11.14
N ALA A 81 11.72 4.07 -10.61
CA ALA A 81 12.21 5.14 -9.74
C ALA A 81 12.37 6.40 -10.58
N ILE A 82 11.34 7.24 -10.64
CA ILE A 82 11.51 8.62 -11.08
C ILE A 82 12.23 9.37 -9.96
N ALA A 83 13.57 9.36 -10.03
CA ALA A 83 14.37 10.31 -9.28
C ALA A 83 14.01 11.71 -9.79
N THR A 84 13.18 12.43 -9.05
CA THR A 84 13.09 13.89 -9.21
C THR A 84 14.36 14.46 -8.59
N GLU A 85 15.22 15.00 -9.46
CA GLU A 85 16.43 15.78 -9.12
C GLU A 85 16.08 17.05 -8.32
#